data_AF-A0A3C0XQJ2-F1
#
_entry.id   AF-A0A3C0XQJ2-F1
#
_cell.length_a   1.000
_cell.length_b   1.000
_cell.length_c   1.000
_cell.angle_alpha   90.00
_cell.angle_beta   90.00
_cell.angle_gamma   90.00
#
_symmetry.space_group_name_H-M   'P 1'
#
loop_
_entity.id
_entity.type
_entity.pdbx_description
1 polymer ?
#
loop_
_entity_poly.entity_id
_entity_poly.type
_entity_poly.pdbx_seq_one_letter_code
_entity_poly.pdbx_strand_id
1 'polypeptide(L)'
;MLTRIMRTALIRQVRAQRRMPSPALARAIREAAGVSQGRIAEELGVDRVTVTRWETGLRRPRGERASAYAELLSQLKRAVE
;
A
#
# COMPACT_ATOMS: atom_id res chain seq x y z
N MET A 1 22.98 -1.42 -18.77
CA MET A 1 21.62 -0.82 -18.82
C MET A 1 20.69 -1.28 -17.69
N LEU A 2 20.83 -2.49 -17.12
CA LEU A 2 19.96 -3.03 -16.05
C LEU A 2 20.17 -2.41 -14.64
N THR A 3 21.34 -1.83 -14.38
CA THR A 3 21.75 -1.43 -13.03
C THR A 3 21.03 -0.19 -12.49
N ARG A 4 20.57 0.72 -13.37
CA ARG A 4 19.89 1.98 -12.97
C ARG A 4 18.43 1.74 -12.57
N ILE A 5 17.73 0.84 -13.26
CA ILE A 5 16.31 0.51 -13.00
C ILE A 5 16.16 -0.33 -11.73
N MET A 6 17.06 -1.29 -11.50
CA MET A 6 17.04 -2.10 -10.27
C MET A 6 17.39 -1.27 -9.02
N ARG A 7 18.34 -0.32 -9.15
CA ARG A 7 18.71 0.60 -8.06
C ARG A 7 17.56 1.54 -7.66
N THR A 8 16.76 2.04 -8.62
CA THR A 8 15.57 2.84 -8.31
C THR A 8 14.45 2.03 -7.70
N ALA A 9 14.24 0.78 -8.15
CA ALA A 9 13.23 -0.12 -7.60
C ALA A 9 13.47 -0.43 -6.12
N LEU A 10 14.72 -0.72 -5.73
CA LEU A 10 15.08 -0.96 -4.32
C LEU A 10 14.86 0.27 -3.45
N ILE A 11 15.27 1.45 -3.91
CA ILE A 11 15.06 2.72 -3.19
C ILE A 11 13.57 2.98 -2.97
N ARG A 12 12.72 2.70 -3.97
CA ARG A 12 11.26 2.83 -3.85
C ARG A 12 10.70 1.90 -2.77
N GLN A 13 11.16 0.66 -2.69
CA GLN A 13 10.72 -0.30 -1.66
C GLN A 13 11.11 0.17 -0.25
N VAL A 14 12.35 0.61 -0.05
CA VAL A 14 12.81 1.11 1.25
C VAL A 14 12.01 2.35 1.68
N ARG A 15 11.79 3.29 0.76
CA ARG A 15 10.98 4.49 1.04
C ARG A 15 9.53 4.13 1.38
N ALA A 16 8.94 3.19 0.64
CA ALA A 16 7.58 2.74 0.88
C ALA A 16 7.42 2.04 2.23
N GLN A 17 8.38 1.20 2.64
CA GLN A 17 8.36 0.62 3.99
C GLN A 17 8.41 1.67 5.09
N ARG A 18 9.25 2.72 4.91
CA ARG A 18 9.34 3.81 5.90
C ARG A 18 8.11 4.71 5.94
N ARG A 19 7.44 4.91 4.80
CA ARG A 19 6.24 5.73 4.67
C ARG A 19 4.93 4.96 4.87
N MET A 20 5.02 3.64 5.08
CA MET A 20 3.86 2.80 5.28
C MET A 20 3.11 3.27 6.53
N PRO A 21 1.84 3.67 6.43
CA PRO A 21 1.05 4.01 7.60
C PRO A 21 0.89 2.79 8.52
N SER A 22 0.53 3.03 9.77
CA SER A 22 0.12 1.94 10.66
C SER A 22 -1.11 1.21 10.07
N PRO A 23 -1.33 -0.07 10.39
CA PRO A 23 -2.51 -0.81 9.92
C PRO A 23 -3.83 -0.08 10.18
N ALA A 24 -3.99 0.50 11.37
CA ALA A 24 -5.17 1.29 11.74
C ALA A 24 -5.31 2.56 10.89
N LEU A 25 -4.21 3.27 10.63
CA LEU A 25 -4.25 4.47 9.77
C LEU A 25 -4.52 4.12 8.31
N ALA A 26 -3.97 3.02 7.80
CA ALA A 26 -4.26 2.52 6.45
C ALA A 26 -5.76 2.26 6.27
N ARG A 27 -6.37 1.57 7.26
CA ARG A 27 -7.80 1.33 7.31
C ARG A 27 -8.60 2.64 7.35
N ALA A 28 -8.21 3.58 8.20
CA ALA A 28 -8.90 4.86 8.32
C ALA A 28 -8.86 5.68 7.02
N ILE A 29 -7.72 5.71 6.32
CA ILE A 29 -7.59 6.35 5.01
C ILE A 29 -8.55 5.71 4.00
N ARG A 30 -8.59 4.38 3.94
CA ARG A 30 -9.49 3.65 3.05
C ARG A 30 -10.96 3.97 3.35
N GLU A 31 -11.33 3.95 4.63
CA GLU A 31 -12.72 4.18 5.07
C GLU A 31 -13.16 5.62 4.82
N ALA A 32 -12.29 6.61 5.08
CA ALA A 32 -12.55 8.01 4.77
C ALA A 32 -12.77 8.23 3.26
N ALA A 33 -12.07 7.46 2.41
CA ALA A 33 -12.27 7.48 0.96
C ALA A 33 -13.50 6.71 0.46
N GLY A 34 -14.27 6.04 1.35
CA GLY A 34 -15.42 5.23 0.95
C GLY A 34 -15.06 3.99 0.13
N VAL A 35 -13.79 3.55 0.16
CA VAL A 35 -13.31 2.44 -0.66
C VAL A 35 -13.39 1.11 0.11
N SER A 36 -13.86 0.05 -0.54
CA SER A 36 -13.89 -1.28 0.06
C SER A 36 -12.51 -1.95 0.05
N GLN A 37 -12.25 -2.88 0.97
CA GLN A 37 -11.02 -3.69 0.93
C GLN A 37 -10.91 -4.48 -0.39
N GLY A 38 -12.04 -4.90 -0.97
CA GLY A 38 -12.09 -5.62 -2.25
C GLY A 38 -11.59 -4.75 -3.40
N ARG A 39 -12.00 -3.49 -3.46
CA ARG A 39 -11.57 -2.56 -4.51
C ARG A 39 -10.08 -2.24 -4.44
N ILE A 40 -9.52 -2.08 -3.23
CA ILE A 40 -8.06 -2.00 -3.05
C ILE A 40 -7.37 -3.27 -3.54
N ALA A 41 -7.95 -4.44 -3.23
CA ALA A 41 -7.38 -5.72 -3.64
C ALA A 41 -7.33 -5.87 -5.17
N GLU A 42 -8.41 -5.52 -5.86
CA GLU A 42 -8.51 -5.50 -7.32
C GLU A 42 -7.45 -4.60 -7.95
N GLU A 43 -7.32 -3.36 -7.45
CA GLU A 43 -6.33 -2.39 -7.94
C GLU A 43 -4.88 -2.92 -7.80
N LEU A 44 -4.62 -3.66 -6.73
CA LEU A 44 -3.29 -4.18 -6.41
C LEU A 44 -3.05 -5.60 -6.91
N GLY A 45 -4.02 -6.23 -7.58
CA GLY A 45 -3.94 -7.62 -8.03
C GLY A 45 -3.68 -8.61 -6.90
N VAL A 46 -4.35 -8.45 -5.75
CA VAL A 46 -4.26 -9.35 -4.59
C VAL A 46 -5.65 -9.75 -4.11
N ASP A 47 -5.74 -10.83 -3.33
CA ASP A 47 -6.99 -11.20 -2.68
C ASP A 47 -7.43 -10.19 -1.62
N ARG A 48 -8.74 -10.00 -1.45
CA ARG A 48 -9.33 -9.17 -0.37
C ARG A 48 -8.76 -9.54 1.01
N VAL A 49 -8.57 -10.84 1.27
CA VAL A 49 -8.00 -11.33 2.53
C VAL A 49 -6.57 -10.82 2.77
N THR A 50 -5.81 -10.54 1.71
CA THR A 50 -4.47 -9.96 1.81
C THR A 50 -4.56 -8.53 2.37
N VAL A 51 -5.49 -7.72 1.88
CA VAL A 51 -5.75 -6.36 2.38
C VAL A 51 -6.24 -6.43 3.83
N THR A 52 -7.16 -7.35 4.16
CA THR A 52 -7.60 -7.57 5.54
C THR A 52 -6.41 -7.85 6.47
N ARG A 53 -5.50 -8.75 6.08
CA ARG A 53 -4.30 -9.07 6.89
C ARG A 53 -3.35 -7.88 7.04
N TRP A 54 -3.30 -6.98 6.06
CA TRP A 54 -2.51 -5.75 6.16
C TRP A 54 -3.13 -4.74 7.12
N GLU A 55 -4.44 -4.52 7.04
CA GLU A 55 -5.16 -3.58 7.89
C GLU A 55 -5.32 -4.05 9.34
N THR A 56 -5.32 -5.36 9.59
CA THR A 56 -5.29 -5.91 10.96
C THR A 56 -3.89 -6.02 11.54
N GLY A 57 -2.85 -5.77 10.73
CA GLY A 57 -1.46 -5.94 11.14
C GLY A 57 -0.98 -7.39 11.24
N LEU A 58 -1.85 -8.38 10.96
CA LEU A 58 -1.50 -9.80 10.93
C LEU A 58 -0.37 -10.11 9.93
N ARG A 59 -0.28 -9.32 8.84
CA ARG A 59 0.85 -9.35 7.92
C ARG A 59 1.19 -7.94 7.46
N ARG A 60 2.48 -7.66 7.25
CA ARG A 60 2.90 -6.43 6.56
C ARG A 60 3.11 -6.69 5.05
N PRO A 61 2.71 -5.77 4.17
CA PRO A 61 3.09 -5.83 2.76
C PRO A 61 4.62 -5.72 2.62
N ARG A 62 5.17 -6.34 1.57
CA ARG A 62 6.62 -6.36 1.30
C ARG A 62 6.90 -6.13 -0.18
N GLY A 63 8.13 -5.74 -0.50
CA GLY A 63 8.60 -5.54 -1.86
C GLY A 63 7.72 -4.55 -2.62
N GLU A 64 7.38 -4.89 -3.87
CA GLU A 64 6.59 -4.05 -4.75
C GLU A 64 5.18 -3.78 -4.23
N ARG A 65 4.56 -4.75 -3.55
CA ARG A 65 3.22 -4.57 -2.94
C ARG A 65 3.24 -3.53 -1.84
N ALA A 66 4.35 -3.41 -1.09
CA ALA A 66 4.49 -2.34 -0.09
C ALA A 66 4.56 -0.97 -0.76
N SER A 67 5.28 -0.86 -1.88
CA SER A 67 5.33 0.37 -2.67
C SER A 67 3.97 0.74 -3.23
N ALA A 68 3.31 -0.18 -3.92
CA ALA A 68 2.00 0.07 -4.52
C ALA A 68 0.93 0.42 -3.47
N TYR A 69 0.90 -0.30 -2.35
CA TYR A 69 -0.08 -0.04 -1.29
C TYR A 69 0.15 1.31 -0.59
N ALA A 70 1.40 1.64 -0.25
CA ALA A 70 1.72 2.93 0.38
C ALA A 70 1.40 4.10 -0.56
N GLU A 71 1.68 3.95 -1.84
CA GLU A 71 1.38 4.95 -2.87
C GLU A 71 -0.13 5.13 -3.05
N LEU A 72 -0.89 4.04 -3.19
CA LEU A 72 -2.34 4.08 -3.29
C LEU A 72 -2.98 4.77 -2.08
N LEU A 73 -2.57 4.41 -0.85
CA LEU A 73 -3.07 5.06 0.36
C LEU A 73 -2.72 6.54 0.42
N SER A 74 -1.51 6.92 -0.02
CA SER A 74 -1.13 8.34 -0.07
C SER A 74 -1.97 9.12 -1.07
N GLN A 75 -2.38 8.52 -2.18
CA GLN A 75 -3.23 9.16 -3.17
C GLN A 75 -4.68 9.26 -2.66
N LEU A 76 -5.21 8.19 -2.07
CA LEU A 76 -6.54 8.19 -1.45
C LEU A 76 -6.65 9.27 -0.36
N LYS A 77 -5.64 9.40 0.52
CA LYS A 77 -5.63 10.44 1.56
C LYS A 77 -5.75 11.85 0.96
N ARG A 78 -5.02 12.12 -0.12
CA ARG A 78 -5.04 13.42 -0.81
C ARG A 78 -6.33 13.70 -1.57
N ALA A 79 -7.08 12.67 -1.95
CA ALA A 79 -8.32 12.82 -2.70
C ALA A 79 -9.53 13.14 -1.79
N VAL A 80 -9.38 12.93 -0.47
CA VAL A 80 -10.43 13.12 0.54
C VAL A 80 -10.19 14.36 1.40
N GLU A 81 -8.95 14.88 1.40
CA GLU A 81 -8.61 16.21 1.91
C GLU A 81 -9.11 17.32 0.98
#